data_AF-A0A0G0DVF1-F1
#
_entry.id   AF-A0A0G0DVF1-F1
#
_cell.length_a   1.000
_cell.length_b   1.000
_cell.length_c   1.000
_cell.angle_alpha   90.00
_cell.angle_beta   90.00
_cell.angle_gamma   90.00
#
_symmetry.space_group_name_H-M   'P 1'
#
loop_
_entity.id
_entity.type
_entity.pdbx_description
1 polymer ?
#
loop_
_entity_poly.entity_id
_entity_poly.type
_entity_poly.pdbx_seq_one_letter_code
_entity_poly.pdbx_strand_id
1 'polypeptide(L)'
;MSDLAYREKNKFSSLFLMVALLLMVIPFISTFNEFLTKMFLNFKLYALLESVVVPYEAKVIAGFYNMLGIPAAANNWGVWVKNMYLEIQWNCLGWQSAALLLASYITGFQGKFTLSSRIEVIIIGFMGVYLINMLRILIVGLLAVYWGKYAAFIFHDWLSLIFVIGFFFVYWWFSYAFVLEEAQGVKYKSA
;
A
#
# COMPACT_ATOMS: atom_id res chain seq x y z
N MET A 1 8.09 40.08 13.09
CA MET A 1 6.86 39.34 13.47
C MET A 1 5.94 39.06 12.26
N SER A 2 5.91 39.90 11.23
CA SER A 2 5.13 39.70 9.99
C SER A 2 5.62 38.54 9.10
N ASP A 3 6.94 38.33 9.01
CA ASP A 3 7.52 37.29 8.14
C ASP A 3 7.26 35.86 8.60
N LEU A 4 7.24 35.62 9.92
CA LEU A 4 6.93 34.29 10.48
C LEU A 4 5.46 33.92 10.21
N ALA A 5 4.53 34.85 10.42
CA ALA A 5 3.11 34.63 10.13
C ALA A 5 2.84 34.44 8.63
N TYR A 6 3.55 35.16 7.75
CA TYR A 6 3.44 34.98 6.30
C TYR A 6 3.97 33.61 5.84
N ARG A 7 5.12 33.19 6.39
CA ARG A 7 5.74 31.89 6.09
C ARG A 7 4.91 30.71 6.61
N GLU A 8 4.27 30.84 7.77
CA GLU A 8 3.33 29.84 8.30
C GLU A 8 2.04 29.76 7.50
N LYS A 9 1.46 30.90 7.10
CA LYS A 9 0.24 30.93 6.27
C LYS A 9 0.46 30.26 4.91
N ASN A 10 1.64 30.44 4.31
CA ASN A 10 2.03 29.78 3.07
C ASN A 10 2.25 28.26 3.23
N LYS A 11 2.84 27.82 4.35
CA LYS A 11 2.99 26.39 4.66
C LYS A 11 1.64 25.72 4.94
N PHE A 12 0.75 26.40 5.67
CA PHE A 12 -0.59 25.91 5.94
C PHE A 12 -1.42 25.82 4.65
N SER A 13 -1.36 26.84 3.80
CA SER A 13 -2.01 26.84 2.48
C SER A 13 -1.49 25.72 1.58
N SER A 14 -0.18 25.48 1.56
CA SER A 14 0.43 24.39 0.79
C SER A 14 0.02 23.01 1.30
N LEU A 15 0.01 22.78 2.62
CA LEU A 15 -0.47 21.53 3.21
C LEU A 15 -1.96 21.32 2.91
N PHE A 16 -2.77 22.37 3.05
CA PHE A 16 -4.21 22.30 2.78
C PHE A 16 -4.51 22.01 1.30
N LEU A 17 -3.78 22.64 0.38
CA LEU A 17 -3.85 22.36 -1.06
C LEU A 17 -3.47 20.91 -1.36
N MET A 18 -2.39 20.41 -0.76
CA MET A 18 -1.94 19.04 -0.97
C MET A 18 -2.96 18.01 -0.45
N VAL A 19 -3.54 18.25 0.73
CA VAL A 19 -4.63 17.41 1.27
C VAL A 19 -5.87 17.50 0.38
N ALA A 20 -6.26 18.69 -0.08
CA ALA A 20 -7.40 18.86 -0.97
C ALA A 20 -7.21 18.10 -2.30
N LEU A 21 -6.02 18.18 -2.90
CA LEU A 21 -5.68 17.43 -4.12
C LEU A 21 -5.72 15.91 -3.87
N LEU A 22 -5.18 15.43 -2.75
CA LEU A 22 -5.25 14.02 -2.39
C LEU A 22 -6.70 13.55 -2.25
N LEU A 23 -7.54 14.33 -1.56
CA LEU A 23 -8.96 14.02 -1.40
C LEU A 23 -9.71 13.99 -2.73
N MET A 24 -9.37 14.86 -3.69
CA MET A 24 -9.96 14.86 -5.04
C MET A 24 -9.57 13.62 -5.86
N VAL A 25 -8.40 13.03 -5.61
CA VAL A 25 -7.93 11.85 -6.35
C VAL A 25 -8.52 10.54 -5.82
N ILE A 26 -8.99 10.50 -4.56
CA ILE A 26 -9.65 9.33 -3.96
C ILE A 26 -10.74 8.70 -4.85
N PRO A 27 -11.75 9.43 -5.36
CA PRO A 27 -12.80 8.85 -6.20
C PRO A 27 -12.26 8.26 -7.51
N PHE A 28 -11.19 8.82 -8.07
CA PHE A 28 -10.54 8.29 -9.27
C PHE A 28 -9.84 6.96 -8.97
N ILE A 29 -9.08 6.88 -7.86
CA ILE A 29 -8.43 5.64 -7.43
C ILE A 29 -9.50 4.56 -7.15
N SER A 30 -10.59 4.92 -6.47
CA SER A 30 -11.68 3.99 -6.21
C SER A 30 -12.31 3.46 -7.50
N THR A 31 -12.54 4.33 -8.49
CA THR A 31 -13.10 3.94 -9.79
C THR A 31 -12.14 2.99 -10.53
N PHE A 32 -10.84 3.29 -10.53
CA PHE A 32 -9.83 2.42 -11.14
C PHE A 32 -9.75 1.08 -10.42
N ASN A 33 -9.83 1.05 -9.09
CA ASN A 33 -9.89 -0.18 -8.31
C ASN A 33 -11.10 -1.04 -8.69
N GLU A 34 -12.29 -0.45 -8.81
CA GLU A 34 -13.49 -1.17 -9.25
C GLU A 34 -13.34 -1.73 -10.67
N PHE A 35 -12.72 -0.97 -11.58
CA PHE A 35 -12.42 -1.44 -12.93
C PHE A 35 -11.51 -2.68 -12.90
N LEU A 36 -10.41 -2.63 -12.13
CA LEU A 36 -9.50 -3.76 -11.94
C LEU A 36 -10.22 -4.97 -11.34
N THR A 37 -11.05 -4.75 -10.32
CA THR A 37 -11.85 -5.80 -9.67
C THR A 37 -12.77 -6.49 -10.66
N LYS A 38 -13.49 -5.73 -11.49
CA LYS A 38 -14.38 -6.30 -12.53
C LYS A 38 -13.59 -7.14 -13.54
N MET A 39 -12.45 -6.63 -14.01
CA MET A 39 -11.56 -7.36 -14.91
C MET A 39 -11.11 -8.69 -14.28
N PHE A 40 -10.66 -8.63 -13.02
CA PHE A 40 -10.13 -9.78 -12.29
C PHE A 40 -11.17 -10.88 -12.02
N LEU A 41 -12.41 -10.47 -11.71
CA LEU A 41 -13.56 -11.36 -11.58
C LEU A 41 -13.89 -12.05 -12.92
N ASN A 42 -13.89 -11.30 -14.03
CA ASN A 42 -14.20 -11.84 -15.35
C ASN A 42 -13.20 -12.92 -15.81
N PHE A 43 -11.93 -12.77 -15.48
CA PHE A 43 -10.89 -13.76 -15.83
C PHE A 43 -10.79 -14.93 -14.84
N LYS A 44 -11.63 -15.00 -13.80
CA LYS A 44 -11.58 -16.02 -12.73
C LYS A 44 -10.19 -16.16 -12.06
N LEU A 45 -9.36 -15.13 -12.16
CA LEU A 45 -8.01 -15.11 -11.58
C LEU A 45 -8.04 -15.17 -10.05
N TYR A 46 -9.17 -14.80 -9.44
CA TYR A 46 -9.39 -14.87 -8.00
C TYR A 46 -9.25 -16.28 -7.45
N ALA A 47 -9.76 -17.31 -8.13
CA ALA A 47 -9.71 -18.68 -7.62
C ALA A 47 -8.28 -19.24 -7.55
N LEU A 48 -7.43 -18.87 -8.51
CA LEU A 48 -6.01 -19.27 -8.53
C LEU A 48 -5.22 -18.54 -7.44
N LEU A 49 -5.40 -17.23 -7.32
CA LEU A 49 -4.72 -16.45 -6.29
C LEU A 49 -5.18 -16.87 -4.88
N GLU A 50 -6.48 -17.11 -4.69
CA GLU A 50 -7.04 -17.51 -3.40
C GLU A 50 -6.54 -18.88 -2.95
N SER A 51 -6.57 -19.89 -3.83
CA SER A 51 -6.14 -21.25 -3.47
C SER A 51 -4.65 -21.38 -3.16
N VAL A 52 -3.80 -20.52 -3.73
CA VAL A 52 -2.34 -20.59 -3.57
C VAL A 52 -1.84 -19.63 -2.49
N VAL A 53 -2.29 -18.37 -2.52
CA VAL A 53 -1.72 -17.29 -1.71
C VAL A 53 -2.37 -17.17 -0.34
N VAL A 54 -3.69 -17.38 -0.23
CA VAL A 54 -4.40 -17.24 1.06
C VAL A 54 -3.86 -18.19 2.14
N PRO A 55 -3.63 -19.50 1.87
CA PRO A 55 -3.09 -20.39 2.90
C PRO A 55 -1.69 -19.97 3.38
N TYR A 56 -0.89 -19.35 2.50
CA TYR A 56 0.42 -18.84 2.85
C TYR A 56 0.31 -17.59 3.73
N GLU A 57 -0.48 -16.59 3.31
CA GLU A 57 -0.69 -15.37 4.09
C GLU A 57 -1.30 -15.69 5.46
N ALA A 58 -2.28 -16.59 5.53
CA ALA A 58 -2.89 -17.01 6.78
C ALA A 58 -1.84 -17.54 7.78
N LYS A 59 -0.91 -18.38 7.33
CA LYS A 59 0.17 -18.92 8.17
C LYS A 59 1.12 -17.83 8.66
N VAL A 60 1.50 -16.91 7.78
CA VAL A 60 2.37 -15.77 8.13
C VAL A 60 1.71 -14.90 9.19
N ILE A 61 0.45 -14.52 8.97
CA ILE A 61 -0.34 -13.68 9.88
C ILE A 61 -0.53 -14.37 11.24
N ALA A 62 -0.87 -15.67 11.25
CA ALA A 62 -0.96 -16.44 12.48
C ALA A 62 0.39 -16.49 13.23
N GLY A 63 1.50 -16.66 12.51
CA GLY A 63 2.85 -16.61 13.08
C GLY A 63 3.15 -15.28 13.78
N PHE A 64 2.81 -14.16 13.14
CA PHE A 64 2.96 -12.83 13.74
C PHE A 64 2.12 -12.65 15.01
N TYR A 65 0.86 -13.07 15.01
CA TYR A 65 0.03 -13.01 16.22
C TYR A 65 0.61 -13.84 17.36
N ASN A 66 1.05 -15.07 17.07
CA ASN A 66 1.67 -15.92 18.08
C ASN A 66 2.98 -15.32 18.61
N MET A 67 3.77 -14.66 17.77
CA MET A 67 4.97 -13.92 18.20
C MET A 67 4.64 -12.75 19.14
N LEU A 68 3.48 -12.12 18.97
CA LEU A 68 2.96 -11.07 19.85
C LEU A 68 2.25 -11.62 21.10
N GLY A 69 2.28 -12.95 21.33
CA GLY A 69 1.61 -13.60 22.47
C GLY A 69 0.09 -13.71 22.33
N ILE A 70 -0.45 -13.52 21.11
CA ILE A 70 -1.87 -13.63 20.82
C ILE A 70 -2.12 -15.01 20.18
N PRO A 71 -2.87 -15.93 20.82
CA PRO A 71 -3.12 -17.25 20.27
C PRO A 71 -3.81 -17.16 18.90
N ALA A 72 -3.15 -17.68 17.88
CA ALA A 72 -3.69 -17.70 16.52
C ALA A 72 -3.42 -19.01 15.78
N ALA A 73 -4.40 -19.45 14.99
CA ALA A 73 -4.31 -20.66 14.18
C ALA A 73 -4.77 -20.38 12.74
N ALA A 74 -3.94 -20.72 11.77
CA ALA A 74 -4.24 -20.56 10.34
C ALA A 74 -5.03 -21.76 9.80
N ASN A 75 -5.92 -21.49 8.85
CA ASN A 75 -6.50 -22.49 7.96
C ASN A 75 -6.36 -22.03 6.50
N ASN A 76 -6.88 -22.80 5.55
CA ASN A 76 -6.73 -22.50 4.11
C ASN A 76 -7.48 -21.25 3.64
N TRP A 77 -8.33 -20.66 4.49
CA TRP A 77 -9.24 -19.56 4.13
C TRP A 77 -9.06 -18.34 5.03
N GLY A 78 -8.17 -18.40 6.03
CA GLY A 78 -8.04 -17.33 7.01
C GLY A 78 -7.38 -17.75 8.32
N VAL A 79 -7.58 -16.93 9.34
CA VAL A 79 -6.89 -17.05 10.64
C VAL A 79 -7.90 -16.94 11.78
N TRP A 80 -7.87 -17.90 12.69
CA TRP A 80 -8.49 -17.80 14.00
C TRP A 80 -7.57 -17.03 14.92
N VAL A 81 -8.04 -15.92 15.49
CA VAL A 81 -7.31 -15.12 16.47
C VAL A 81 -8.16 -15.05 17.74
N LYS A 82 -7.71 -15.70 18.81
CA LYS A 82 -8.53 -16.00 19.99
C LYS A 82 -9.85 -16.69 19.57
N ASN A 83 -11.00 -16.03 19.78
CA ASN A 83 -12.33 -16.53 19.46
C ASN A 83 -12.93 -15.88 18.20
N MET A 84 -12.12 -15.16 17.42
CA MET A 84 -12.55 -14.43 16.24
C MET A 84 -11.96 -15.06 14.98
N TYR A 85 -12.80 -15.31 13.98
CA TYR A 85 -12.35 -15.77 12.68
C TYR A 85 -12.16 -14.58 11.73
N LEU A 86 -10.97 -14.49 11.16
CA LEU A 86 -10.61 -13.53 10.13
C LEU A 86 -10.49 -14.28 8.81
N GLU A 87 -11.52 -14.15 7.98
CA GLU A 87 -11.51 -14.67 6.62
C GLU A 87 -10.58 -13.80 5.76
N ILE A 88 -9.63 -14.42 5.07
CA ILE A 88 -8.71 -13.73 4.15
C ILE A 88 -9.20 -14.04 2.74
N GLN A 89 -9.82 -13.06 2.11
CA GLN A 89 -10.30 -13.18 0.74
C GLN A 89 -9.25 -12.68 -0.26
N TRP A 90 -9.44 -12.98 -1.54
CA TRP A 90 -8.57 -12.51 -2.62
C TRP A 90 -8.37 -10.99 -2.66
N ASN A 91 -9.34 -10.19 -2.21
CA ASN A 91 -9.21 -8.73 -2.07
C ASN A 91 -8.23 -8.30 -0.95
N CYS A 92 -7.93 -9.19 0.00
CA CYS A 92 -6.98 -8.94 1.07
C CYS A 92 -5.54 -9.16 0.65
N LEU A 93 -5.27 -9.82 -0.48
CA LEU A 93 -3.92 -10.20 -0.94
C LEU A 93 -3.05 -9.03 -1.42
N GLY A 94 -3.60 -7.81 -1.50
CA GLY A 94 -2.85 -6.63 -1.95
C GLY A 94 -2.53 -6.61 -3.45
N TRP A 95 -3.11 -7.52 -4.25
CA TRP A 95 -2.90 -7.56 -5.70
C TRP A 95 -3.33 -6.27 -6.41
N GLN A 96 -4.36 -5.59 -5.89
CA GLN A 96 -4.78 -4.27 -6.40
C GLN A 96 -3.66 -3.24 -6.26
N SER A 97 -3.02 -3.18 -5.08
CA SER A 97 -1.87 -2.30 -4.84
C SER A 97 -0.67 -2.70 -5.71
N ALA A 98 -0.47 -3.98 -5.99
CA ALA A 98 0.57 -4.42 -6.92
C ALA A 98 0.27 -3.98 -8.37
N ALA A 99 -0.99 -4.03 -8.80
CA ALA A 99 -1.41 -3.53 -10.11
C ALA A 99 -1.25 -2.00 -10.21
N LEU A 100 -1.63 -1.26 -9.16
CA LEU A 100 -1.39 0.18 -9.06
C LEU A 100 0.11 0.51 -9.12
N LEU A 101 0.94 -0.31 -8.48
CA LEU A 101 2.39 -0.14 -8.48
C LEU A 101 2.95 -0.28 -9.90
N LEU A 102 2.57 -1.35 -10.60
CA LEU A 102 2.93 -1.55 -11.99
C LEU A 102 2.48 -0.40 -12.89
N ALA A 103 1.24 0.08 -12.72
CA ALA A 103 0.73 1.23 -13.46
C ALA A 103 1.53 2.50 -13.15
N SER A 104 1.94 2.71 -11.89
CA SER A 104 2.70 3.88 -11.47
C SER A 104 4.11 3.92 -12.06
N TYR A 105 4.70 2.78 -12.42
CA TYR A 105 6.02 2.75 -13.09
C TYR A 105 6.01 3.39 -14.48
N ILE A 106 4.87 3.39 -15.17
CA ILE A 106 4.72 4.00 -16.51
C ILE A 106 5.03 5.50 -16.44
N THR A 107 4.55 6.17 -15.39
CA THR A 107 4.77 7.60 -15.18
C THR A 107 6.01 7.87 -14.34
N GLY A 108 6.30 7.01 -13.36
CA GLY A 108 7.40 7.20 -12.42
C GLY A 108 8.80 6.98 -13.00
N PHE A 109 8.94 6.28 -14.13
CA PHE A 109 10.23 6.10 -14.80
C PHE A 109 10.42 6.97 -16.05
N GLN A 110 9.63 8.03 -16.22
CA GLN A 110 9.75 8.92 -17.38
C GLN A 110 11.10 9.67 -17.47
N GLY A 111 11.87 9.74 -16.37
CA GLY A 111 13.23 10.29 -16.36
C GLY A 111 14.29 9.36 -16.97
N LYS A 112 15.44 9.95 -17.37
CA LYS A 112 16.62 9.19 -17.82
C LYS A 112 17.35 8.59 -16.62
N PHE A 113 16.82 7.52 -16.07
CA PHE A 113 17.42 6.81 -14.93
C PHE A 113 18.25 5.60 -15.37
N THR A 114 19.23 5.21 -14.55
CA THR A 114 20.02 4.00 -14.75
C THR A 114 19.16 2.74 -14.63
N LEU A 115 19.52 1.67 -15.34
CA LEU A 115 18.77 0.42 -15.25
C LEU A 115 18.85 -0.21 -13.85
N SER A 116 20.01 -0.11 -13.18
CA SER A 116 20.22 -0.63 -11.83
C SER A 116 19.27 0.01 -10.83
N SER A 117 19.22 1.35 -10.79
CA SER A 117 18.32 2.07 -9.87
C SER A 117 16.84 1.77 -10.14
N ARG A 118 16.43 1.61 -11.42
CA ARG A 118 15.05 1.19 -11.74
C ARG A 118 14.72 -0.19 -11.18
N ILE A 119 15.65 -1.16 -11.28
CA ILE A 119 15.44 -2.50 -10.72
C ILE A 119 15.34 -2.45 -9.20
N GLU A 120 16.18 -1.67 -8.53
CA GLU A 120 16.10 -1.48 -7.08
C GLU A 120 14.75 -0.90 -6.66
N VAL A 121 14.29 0.16 -7.34
CA VAL A 121 12.96 0.74 -7.11
C VAL A 121 11.85 -0.29 -7.29
N ILE A 122 11.94 -1.15 -8.31
CA ILE A 122 10.96 -2.22 -8.56
C ILE A 122 10.94 -3.21 -7.39
N ILE A 123 12.10 -3.69 -6.95
CA ILE A 123 12.22 -4.66 -5.85
C ILE A 123 11.67 -4.07 -4.55
N ILE A 124 12.08 -2.83 -4.22
CA ILE A 124 11.61 -2.10 -3.04
C ILE A 124 10.08 -1.92 -3.11
N GLY A 125 9.53 -1.61 -4.28
CA GLY A 125 8.10 -1.43 -4.47
C GLY A 125 7.32 -2.71 -4.20
N PHE A 126 7.72 -3.83 -4.78
CA PHE A 126 7.05 -5.12 -4.58
C PHE A 126 7.14 -5.60 -3.13
N MET A 127 8.32 -5.49 -2.50
CA MET A 127 8.48 -5.81 -1.08
C MET A 127 7.64 -4.88 -0.20
N GLY A 128 7.61 -3.58 -0.52
CA GLY A 128 6.82 -2.58 0.18
C GLY A 128 5.33 -2.88 0.12
N VAL A 129 4.79 -3.21 -1.06
CA VAL A 129 3.38 -3.60 -1.22
C VAL A 129 3.06 -4.84 -0.39
N TYR A 130 3.92 -5.87 -0.43
CA TYR A 130 3.74 -7.08 0.37
C TYR A 130 3.72 -6.76 1.88
N LEU A 131 4.69 -5.99 2.37
CA LEU A 131 4.81 -5.64 3.79
C LEU A 131 3.64 -4.79 4.28
N ILE A 132 3.24 -3.78 3.51
CA ILE A 132 2.10 -2.92 3.82
C ILE A 132 0.80 -3.73 3.83
N ASN A 133 0.66 -4.69 2.91
CA ASN A 133 -0.50 -5.57 2.89
C ASN A 133 -0.56 -6.47 4.13
N MET A 134 0.54 -7.11 4.50
CA MET A 134 0.63 -7.91 5.73
C MET A 134 0.31 -7.07 6.96
N LEU A 135 0.88 -5.87 7.06
CA LEU A 135 0.64 -4.94 8.15
C LEU A 135 -0.84 -4.54 8.24
N ARG A 136 -1.50 -4.27 7.10
CA ARG A 136 -2.93 -3.97 7.05
C ARG A 136 -3.76 -5.12 7.62
N ILE A 137 -3.52 -6.35 7.20
CA ILE A 137 -4.25 -7.54 7.70
C ILE A 137 -4.02 -7.73 9.21
N LEU A 138 -2.79 -7.52 9.68
CA LEU A 138 -2.47 -7.56 11.11
C LEU A 138 -3.23 -6.49 11.90
N ILE A 139 -3.28 -5.26 11.41
CA ILE A 139 -4.03 -4.19 12.08
C ILE A 139 -5.53 -4.52 12.12
N VAL A 140 -6.11 -4.98 11.00
CA VAL A 140 -7.53 -5.35 10.93
C VAL A 140 -7.87 -6.43 11.97
N GLY A 141 -7.04 -7.46 12.10
CA GLY A 141 -7.30 -8.51 13.08
C GLY A 141 -7.07 -8.10 14.54
N LEU A 142 -6.09 -7.24 14.81
CA LEU A 142 -5.96 -6.60 16.14
C LEU A 142 -7.20 -5.78 16.47
N LEU A 143 -7.68 -4.96 15.52
CA LEU A 143 -8.90 -4.17 15.68
C LEU A 143 -10.11 -5.07 15.96
N ALA A 144 -10.24 -6.17 15.22
CA ALA A 144 -11.32 -7.13 15.42
C ALA A 144 -11.31 -7.77 16.81
N VAL A 145 -10.13 -8.08 17.35
CA VAL A 145 -9.96 -8.73 18.65
C VAL A 145 -10.18 -7.79 19.82
N TYR A 146 -9.71 -6.54 19.73
CA TYR A 146 -9.72 -5.60 20.86
C TYR A 146 -10.89 -4.61 20.83
N TRP A 147 -11.34 -4.21 19.63
CA TRP A 147 -12.40 -3.22 19.43
C TRP A 147 -13.62 -3.75 18.67
N GLY A 148 -13.60 -5.04 18.32
CA GLY A 148 -14.72 -5.73 17.66
C GLY A 148 -14.80 -5.50 16.16
N LYS A 149 -15.80 -6.14 15.53
CA LYS A 149 -15.95 -6.21 14.07
C LYS A 149 -16.14 -4.84 13.42
N TYR A 150 -16.89 -3.93 14.04
CA TYR A 150 -17.19 -2.62 13.47
C TYR A 150 -15.92 -1.77 13.28
N ALA A 151 -15.03 -1.76 14.27
CA ALA A 151 -13.75 -1.06 14.16
C ALA A 151 -12.89 -1.64 13.03
N ALA A 152 -12.85 -2.97 12.93
CA ALA A 152 -12.14 -3.67 11.86
C ALA A 152 -12.69 -3.31 10.47
N PHE A 153 -14.02 -3.27 10.29
CA PHE A 153 -14.65 -2.89 9.02
C PHE A 153 -14.37 -1.43 8.64
N ILE A 154 -14.47 -0.49 9.59
CA ILE A 154 -14.15 0.92 9.31
C ILE A 154 -12.71 1.07 8.82
N PHE A 155 -11.77 0.41 9.49
CA PHE A 155 -10.37 0.45 9.06
C PHE A 155 -10.18 -0.24 7.71
N HIS A 156 -10.74 -1.44 7.54
CA HIS A 156 -10.59 -2.23 6.33
C HIS A 156 -11.14 -1.51 5.09
N ASP A 157 -12.32 -0.91 5.18
CA ASP A 157 -13.04 -0.38 4.01
C ASP A 157 -12.67 1.08 3.69
N TRP A 158 -12.37 1.89 4.71
CA TRP A 158 -12.13 3.33 4.54
C TRP A 158 -10.66 3.70 4.71
N LEU A 159 -10.03 3.23 5.78
CA LEU A 159 -8.65 3.62 6.10
C LEU A 159 -7.61 2.87 5.28
N SER A 160 -7.91 1.66 4.80
CA SER A 160 -6.99 0.91 3.93
C SER A 160 -6.60 1.70 2.68
N LEU A 161 -7.54 2.43 2.07
CA LEU A 161 -7.23 3.22 0.87
C LEU A 161 -6.27 4.37 1.21
N ILE A 162 -6.51 5.07 2.32
CA ILE A 162 -5.62 6.13 2.82
C ILE A 162 -4.24 5.56 3.11
N PHE A 163 -4.17 4.36 3.71
CA PHE A 163 -2.93 3.66 4.01
C PHE A 163 -2.11 3.35 2.76
N VAL A 164 -2.78 2.87 1.69
CA VAL A 164 -2.15 2.61 0.40
C VAL A 164 -1.67 3.92 -0.24
N ILE A 165 -2.50 4.96 -0.29
CA ILE A 165 -2.10 6.27 -0.85
C ILE A 165 -0.88 6.83 -0.12
N GLY A 166 -0.88 6.78 1.22
CA GLY A 166 0.26 7.19 2.04
C GLY A 166 1.52 6.40 1.71
N PHE A 167 1.41 5.07 1.57
CA PHE A 167 2.52 4.24 1.13
C PHE A 167 3.05 4.67 -0.24
N PHE A 168 2.20 4.85 -1.25
CA PHE A 168 2.61 5.26 -2.59
C PHE A 168 3.32 6.61 -2.60
N PHE A 169 2.83 7.56 -1.80
CA PHE A 169 3.46 8.86 -1.65
C PHE A 169 4.87 8.73 -1.07
N VAL A 170 5.01 8.02 0.06
CA VAL A 170 6.32 7.81 0.71
C VAL A 170 7.26 7.00 -0.18
N TYR A 171 6.75 5.96 -0.84
CA TYR A 171 7.49 5.10 -1.75
C TYR A 171 8.09 5.90 -2.91
N TRP A 172 7.28 6.70 -3.60
CA TRP A 172 7.76 7.50 -4.73
C TRP A 172 8.69 8.62 -4.26
N TRP A 173 8.35 9.30 -3.17
CA TRP A 173 9.25 10.31 -2.58
C TRP A 173 10.61 9.71 -2.23
N PHE A 174 10.64 8.55 -1.56
CA PHE A 174 11.86 7.84 -1.20
C PHE A 174 12.63 7.40 -2.45
N SER A 175 11.93 6.85 -3.45
CA SER A 175 12.55 6.39 -4.69
C SER A 175 13.23 7.53 -5.44
N TYR A 176 12.58 8.69 -5.58
CA TYR A 176 13.17 9.86 -6.24
C TYR A 176 14.28 10.52 -5.42
N ALA A 177 14.16 10.54 -4.11
CA ALA A 177 15.12 11.24 -3.25
C ALA A 177 16.40 10.43 -3.00
N PHE A 178 16.32 9.09 -2.99
CA PHE A 178 17.41 8.24 -2.49
C PHE A 178 17.81 7.07 -3.39
N VAL A 179 16.95 6.61 -4.30
CA VAL A 179 17.19 5.35 -5.05
C VAL A 179 17.45 5.61 -6.53
N LEU A 180 16.64 6.46 -7.17
CA LEU A 180 16.74 6.75 -8.59
C LEU A 180 17.98 7.59 -8.88
N GLU A 181 18.82 7.06 -9.76
CA GLU A 181 20.02 7.74 -10.23
C GLU A 181 19.87 8.10 -11.70
N GLU A 182 20.18 9.34 -12.05
CA GLU A 182 20.17 9.78 -13.44
C GLU A 182 21.29 9.08 -14.23
N ALA A 183 20.93 8.49 -15.37
CA ALA A 183 21.88 7.92 -16.31
C ALA A 183 22.71 9.05 -16.89
N GLN A 184 23.96 9.19 -16.42
CA GLN A 184 24.84 10.28 -16.80
C GLN A 184 24.95 10.44 -18.32
N GLY A 185 24.64 11.66 -18.76
CA GLY A 185 24.89 12.13 -20.11
C GLY A 185 24.90 13.65 -20.16
N VAL A 186 25.82 14.30 -19.39
CA VAL A 186 26.56 15.54 -19.66
C VAL A 186 27.25 15.99 -18.35
N LYS A 187 28.59 16.13 -18.41
CA LYS A 187 29.40 16.75 -17.37
C LYS A 187 28.95 18.21 -17.17
N TYR A 188 28.47 18.57 -15.99
CA TYR A 188 28.60 19.96 -15.55
C TYR A 188 30.06 20.16 -15.09
N LYS A 189 30.88 20.65 -16.02
CA LYS A 189 32.19 21.23 -15.67
C LYS A 189 31.87 22.56 -14.99
N SER A 190 32.03 22.65 -13.68
CA SER A 190 32.00 23.93 -12.97
C SER A 190 33.15 24.79 -13.50
N ALA A 191 32.80 25.93 -14.09
CA ALA A 191 33.71 27.05 -14.30
C ALA A 191 33.72 27.90 -13.02
#